data_AF-A0A443K7S3-F1
#
_entry.id   AF-A0A443K7S3-F1
#
_cell.length_a   1.000
_cell.length_b   1.000
_cell.length_c   1.000
_cell.angle_alpha   90.00
_cell.angle_beta   90.00
_cell.angle_gamma   90.00
#
_symmetry.space_group_name_H-M   'P 1'
#
loop_
_entity.id
_entity.type
_entity.pdbx_description
1 polymer ?
#
loop_
_entity_poly.entity_id
_entity_poly.type
_entity_poly.pdbx_seq_one_letter_code
_entity_poly.pdbx_strand_id
1 'polypeptide(L)' 'MDHMTPAEHREFLLFYAALNEREAAARPHQPEFAEWLMLSAETARAEAAAIDLSPAQGELFG' A
#
# COMPACT_ATOMS: atom_id res chain seq x y z
N MET A 1 -20.21 -4.22 -3.38
CA MET A 1 -18.86 -3.62 -3.48
C MET A 1 -17.93 -4.79 -3.61
N ASP A 2 -17.10 -4.85 -4.66
CA ASP A 2 -16.17 -5.97 -4.84
C ASP A 2 -15.34 -6.16 -3.57
N HIS A 3 -15.47 -7.33 -2.95
CA HIS A 3 -14.80 -7.66 -1.70
C HIS A 3 -13.38 -8.09 -2.04
N MET A 4 -12.48 -7.11 -2.13
CA MET A 4 -11.04 -7.36 -2.23
C MET A 4 -10.58 -8.18 -1.02
N THR A 5 -9.85 -9.27 -1.27
CA THR A 5 -9.26 -10.09 -0.22
C THR A 5 -8.13 -9.31 0.49
N PRO A 6 -7.74 -9.71 1.72
CA PRO A 6 -6.60 -9.08 2.40
C PRO A 6 -5.31 -9.11 1.57
N ALA A 7 -5.07 -10.20 0.84
CA ALA A 7 -3.90 -10.34 -0.03
C ALA A 7 -3.94 -9.33 -1.20
N GLU A 8 -5.07 -9.25 -1.91
CA GLU A 8 -5.26 -8.29 -3.00
C GLU A 8 -5.17 -6.84 -2.50
N HIS A 9 -5.70 -6.57 -1.29
CA HIS A 9 -5.62 -5.24 -0.68
C HIS A 9 -4.18 -4.85 -0.36
N ARG A 10 -3.40 -5.78 0.21
CA ARG A 10 -1.97 -5.57 0.48
C ARG A 10 -1.19 -5.31 -0.81
N GLU A 11 -1.45 -6.08 -1.87
CA GLU A 11 -0.81 -5.87 -3.17
C GLU A 11 -1.18 -4.53 -3.79
N PHE A 12 -2.45 -4.14 -3.70
CA PHE A 12 -2.92 -2.83 -4.14
C PHE A 12 -2.21 -1.69 -3.42
N LEU A 13 -2.08 -1.75 -2.09
CA LEU A 13 -1.41 -0.71 -1.30
C LEU A 13 0.08 -0.58 -1.68
N LEU A 14 0.77 -1.70 -1.91
CA LEU A 14 2.17 -1.69 -2.35
C LEU A 14 2.31 -1.09 -3.76
N PHE A 15 1.41 -1.45 -4.68
CA PHE A 15 1.36 -0.84 -6.01
C PHE A 15 1.10 0.66 -5.94
N TYR A 16 0.13 1.08 -5.12
CA TYR A 16 -0.24 2.48 -4.95
C TYR A 16 0.90 3.30 -4.35
N ALA A 17 1.63 2.77 -3.38
CA ALA A 17 2.82 3.41 -2.84
C ALA A 17 3.90 3.65 -3.92
N ALA A 18 4.21 2.62 -4.72
CA ALA A 18 5.20 2.73 -5.79
C ALA A 18 4.77 3.74 -6.88
N LEU A 19 3.47 3.79 -7.20
CA LEU A 19 2.91 4.79 -8.11
C LEU A 19 3.14 6.20 -7.56
N ASN A 20 2.77 6.46 -6.31
CA ASN A 20 2.91 7.78 -5.68
C ASN A 20 4.38 8.27 -5.66
N GLU A 21 5.34 7.39 -5.37
CA GLU A 21 6.76 7.76 -5.42
C GLU A 21 7.21 8.15 -6.83
N ARG A 22 6.81 7.36 -7.84
CA ARG A 22 7.13 7.67 -9.23
C ARG A 22 6.52 9.01 -9.64
N GLU A 23 5.28 9.25 -9.25
CA GLU A 23 4.58 10.50 -9.53
C GLU A 23 5.22 11.69 -8.79
N ALA A 24 5.69 11.51 -7.56
CA ALA A 24 6.42 12.54 -6.81
C ALA A 24 7.74 12.91 -7.52
N ALA A 25 8.52 11.90 -7.93
CA ALA A 25 9.77 12.10 -8.66
C ALA A 25 9.58 12.81 -10.01
N ALA A 26 8.43 12.62 -10.66
CA ALA A 26 8.10 13.27 -11.93
C ALA A 26 7.66 14.75 -11.79
N ARG A 27 7.52 15.27 -10.56
CA ARG A 27 6.94 16.60 -10.30
C ARG A 27 7.89 17.55 -9.54
N PRO A 28 9.10 17.83 -10.06
CA PRO A 28 10.02 18.77 -9.41
C PRO A 28 9.49 20.22 -9.37
N HIS A 29 8.48 20.55 -10.17
CA HIS A 29 7.84 21.86 -10.23
C HIS A 29 6.66 22.02 -9.26
N GLN A 30 6.30 20.96 -8.51
CA GLN A 30 5.20 20.98 -7.52
C GLN A 30 5.67 20.32 -6.21
N PRO A 31 6.58 20.96 -5.45
CA PRO A 31 7.22 20.35 -4.30
C PRO A 31 6.23 19.93 -3.21
N GLU A 32 5.25 20.78 -2.88
CA GLU A 32 4.23 20.49 -1.86
C GLU A 32 3.36 19.28 -2.24
N PHE A 33 3.02 19.14 -3.53
CA PHE A 33 2.27 17.98 -4.01
C PHE A 33 3.12 16.71 -4.05
N ALA A 34 4.40 16.84 -4.42
CA ALA A 34 5.35 15.73 -4.36
C ALA A 34 5.55 15.24 -2.91
N GLU A 35 5.65 16.15 -1.94
CA GLU A 35 5.70 15.80 -0.51
C GLU A 35 4.42 15.08 -0.06
N TRP A 36 3.25 15.56 -0.46
CA TRP A 36 1.98 14.90 -0.17
C TRP A 36 1.89 13.49 -0.77
N LEU A 37 2.40 13.29 -1.98
CA LEU A 37 2.48 11.96 -2.61
C LEU A 37 3.42 11.03 -1.84
N MET A 38 4.58 11.53 -1.39
CA MET A 38 5.51 10.74 -0.57
C MET A 38 4.87 10.31 0.76
N LEU A 39 4.19 11.22 1.45
CA LEU A 39 3.45 10.89 2.68
C LEU A 39 2.36 9.84 2.42
N SER A 40 1.66 9.94 1.28
CA SER A 40 0.64 8.96 0.89
C SER A 40 1.25 7.59 0.61
N ALA A 41 2.44 7.54 -0.01
CA ALA A 41 3.18 6.29 -0.22
C ALA A 41 3.62 5.64 1.10
N GLU A 42 4.15 6.43 2.03
CA GLU A 42 4.53 5.96 3.37
C GLU A 42 3.33 5.38 4.13
N THR A 43 2.20 6.10 4.11
CA THR A 43 0.96 5.65 4.74
C THR A 43 0.48 4.32 4.16
N ALA A 44 0.46 4.21 2.83
CA ALA A 44 0.04 2.98 2.15
C ALA A 44 0.96 1.78 2.50
N ARG A 45 2.27 2.00 2.63
CA ARG A 45 3.21 0.96 3.09
C ARG A 45 2.96 0.55 4.53
N ALA A 46 2.70 1.50 5.41
CA ALA A 46 2.38 1.22 6.80
C ALA A 46 1.10 0.38 6.91
N GLU A 47 0.08 0.70 6.13
CA GLU A 47 -1.17 -0.07 6.06
C GLU A 47 -0.93 -1.47 5.49
N ALA A 48 -0.17 -1.60 4.40
CA ALA A 48 0.18 -2.89 3.80
C ALA A 48 0.96 -3.80 4.77
N ALA A 49 1.82 -3.22 5.61
CA ALA A 49 2.57 -3.93 6.64
C ALA A 49 1.70 -4.39 7.81
N ALA A 50 0.57 -3.73 8.05
CA ALA A 50 -0.39 -4.10 9.09
C ALA A 50 -1.35 -5.23 8.67
N ILE A 51 -1.40 -5.57 7.38
CA ILE A 51 -2.21 -6.68 6.87
C ILE A 51 -1.52 -8.01 7.20
N ASP A 52 -2.11 -8.75 8.14
CA ASP A 52 -1.71 -10.12 8.46
C ASP A 52 -2.25 -11.09 7.39
N LEU A 53 -1.35 -11.85 6.77
CA LEU A 53 -1.66 -12.89 5.79
C LEU A 53 -1.36 -14.30 6.32
N SER A 54 -1.03 -14.43 7.62
CA SER A 54 -0.80 -15.74 8.21
C SER A 54 -2.10 -16.56 8.17
N PRO A 55 -2.03 -17.86 7.84
CA PRO A 55 -3.19 -18.73 7.91
C PRO A 55 -3.69 -18.79 9.35
N ALA A 56 -5.01 -18.84 9.53
CA ALA A 56 -5.59 -19.01 10.85
C ALA A 56 -5.06 -20.32 11.46
N GLN A 57 -4.61 -20.27 12.72
CA GLN A 57 -3.98 -21.42 13.39
C GLN A 57 -4.83 -22.72 13.35
N GLY A 58 -6.15 -22.61 13.19
CA GLY A 58 -7.06 -23.75 13.04
C GLY A 58 -6.93 -24.51 11.72
N GLU A 59 -6.35 -23.91 10.67
CA GLU A 59 -6.14 -24.56 9.36
C GLU A 59 -4.83 -25.37 9.28
N LEU A 60 -3.91 -25.18 10.23
CA LEU A 60 -2.59 -25.83 10.20
C LEU A 60 -2.60 -27.28 10.74
N PHE A 61 -3.70 -27.72 11.37
CA PHE A 61 -3.81 -29.03 12.03
C PHE A 61 -5.05 -29.83 11.58
N GLY A 62 -5.68 -29.46 10.46
CA GLY A 62 -6.83 -30.14 9.86
C GLY A 62 -6.44 -31.26 8.90
#